data_AF-A0A937I6V2-F1
#
_entry.id   AF-A0A937I6V2-F1
#
_cell.length_a   1.000
_cell.length_b   1.000
_cell.length_c   1.000
_cell.angle_alpha   90.00
_cell.angle_beta   90.00
_cell.angle_gamma   90.00
#
_symmetry.space_group_name_H-M   'P 1'
#
loop_
_entity.id
_entity.type
_entity.pdbx_description
1 polymer ?
#
loop_
_entity_poly.entity_id
_entity_poly.type
_entity_poly.pdbx_seq_one_letter_code
_entity_poly.pdbx_strand_id
1 'polypeptide(L)'
;YKYGVRWITNYSILGDEAPDAQPSLPERYPQFYPQWAILGAGEHPFPVERVHHYDTMLVEPAVFLPALMQDFFNAGGKMEVRELHSADELMTMNEPVIINCTGLGAKALFDDDNMMPIKGQLSFLLPQSEVNYIIVGNGGLYMFPRSDGVLLGGTYERNVYDVTPDLSKVPDIVAGHRRFFNAMDDPWS
;
A
#
# COMPACT_ATOMS: atom_id res chain seq x y z
N TYR A 1 -7.32 -3.08 18.02
CA TYR A 1 -8.02 -1.90 17.49
C TYR A 1 -9.18 -2.36 16.61
N LYS A 2 -10.43 -1.90 16.82
CA LYS A 2 -11.62 -2.35 16.06
C LYS A 2 -11.40 -2.36 14.54
N TYR A 3 -10.71 -1.33 14.04
CA TYR A 3 -10.51 -1.08 12.62
C TYR A 3 -9.15 -1.55 12.07
N GLY A 4 -8.27 -2.14 12.90
CA GLY A 4 -6.91 -2.46 12.45
C GLY A 4 -6.10 -1.24 12.00
N VAL A 5 -6.42 -0.06 12.56
CA VAL A 5 -5.71 1.21 12.30
C VAL A 5 -4.90 1.57 13.52
N ARG A 6 -3.64 1.95 13.31
CA ARG A 6 -2.74 2.41 14.37
C ARG A 6 -1.70 3.38 13.84
N TRP A 7 -1.20 4.25 14.72
CA TRP A 7 -0.01 5.04 14.44
C TRP A 7 1.21 4.15 14.26
N ILE A 8 2.10 4.56 13.36
CA ILE A 8 3.38 3.92 13.12
C ILE A 8 4.39 4.92 12.56
N THR A 9 5.66 4.73 12.92
CA THR A 9 6.77 5.44 12.32
C THR A 9 7.04 4.94 10.91
N ASN A 10 7.32 5.86 10.00
CA ASN A 10 7.64 5.58 8.60
C ASN A 10 8.96 6.24 8.20
N TYR A 11 9.74 5.50 7.43
CA TYR A 11 10.94 5.99 6.77
C TYR A 11 10.77 5.86 5.25
N SER A 12 10.91 6.96 4.52
CA SER A 12 10.93 6.95 3.05
C SER A 12 12.32 7.32 2.55
N ILE A 13 12.93 6.48 1.71
CA ILE A 13 14.30 6.68 1.22
C ILE A 13 14.30 7.81 0.18
N LEU A 14 15.11 8.85 0.40
CA LEU A 14 15.25 9.95 -0.58
C LEU A 14 16.21 9.56 -1.70
N GLY A 15 15.92 10.02 -2.91
CA GLY A 15 16.77 9.83 -4.08
C GLY A 15 16.57 8.49 -4.81
N ASP A 16 15.60 7.69 -4.37
CA ASP A 16 15.17 6.46 -5.05
C ASP A 16 13.97 6.68 -6.00
N GLU A 17 13.54 7.93 -6.15
CA GLU A 17 12.43 8.30 -7.02
C GLU A 17 12.85 8.37 -8.49
N ALA A 18 11.89 8.10 -9.39
CA ALA A 18 12.09 8.37 -10.80
C ALA A 18 12.31 9.89 -11.02
N PRO A 19 13.12 10.31 -12.03
CA PRO A 19 13.44 11.72 -12.26
C PRO A 19 12.22 12.65 -12.46
N ASP A 20 11.07 12.09 -12.84
CA ASP A 20 9.80 12.76 -13.09
C ASP A 20 8.72 12.45 -12.04
N ALA A 21 9.10 11.81 -10.92
CA ALA A 21 8.18 11.51 -9.84
C ALA A 21 7.54 12.79 -9.30
N GLN A 22 6.22 12.72 -9.11
CA GLN A 22 5.51 13.76 -8.38
C GLN A 22 5.83 13.60 -6.89
N PRO A 23 5.98 14.70 -6.14
CA PRO A 23 6.20 14.61 -4.70
C PRO A 23 5.09 13.81 -4.04
N SER A 24 5.48 12.93 -3.14
CA SER A 24 4.59 12.11 -2.33
C SER A 24 3.65 12.98 -1.47
N LEU A 25 2.51 12.44 -1.03
CA LEU A 25 1.59 13.19 -0.16
C LEU A 25 2.26 13.75 1.11
N PRO A 26 3.13 13.00 1.81
CA PRO A 26 3.89 13.54 2.94
C PRO A 26 4.77 14.74 2.59
N GLU A 27 5.43 14.74 1.43
CA GLU A 27 6.24 15.88 0.98
C GLU A 27 5.39 17.09 0.59
N ARG A 28 4.21 16.86 0.00
CA ARG A 28 3.29 17.93 -0.40
C ARG A 28 2.59 18.58 0.79
N TYR A 29 2.29 17.80 1.83
CA TYR A 29 1.51 18.24 2.97
C TYR A 29 2.12 17.84 4.31
N PRO A 30 3.37 18.23 4.59
CA PRO A 30 4.11 17.78 5.78
C PRO A 30 3.41 18.15 7.09
N GLN A 31 2.59 19.21 7.10
CA GLN A 31 1.81 19.63 8.28
C GLN A 31 0.81 18.59 8.78
N PHE A 32 0.45 17.60 7.96
CA PHE A 32 -0.46 16.51 8.36
C PHE A 32 0.27 15.27 8.89
N TYR A 33 1.60 15.28 8.92
CA TYR A 33 2.44 14.15 9.32
C TYR A 33 3.27 14.52 10.54
N PRO A 34 2.92 14.03 11.74
CA PRO A 34 3.73 14.26 12.94
C PRO A 34 5.17 13.76 12.78
N GLN A 35 6.09 14.35 13.54
CA GLN A 35 7.52 13.99 13.51
C GLN A 35 8.19 14.14 12.14
N TRP A 36 7.59 14.90 11.22
CA TRP A 36 8.14 15.16 9.90
C TRP A 36 9.55 15.77 9.98
N ALA A 37 10.53 15.05 9.45
CA ALA A 37 11.92 15.46 9.36
C ALA A 37 12.59 14.83 8.14
N ILE A 38 13.68 15.45 7.67
CA ILE A 38 14.66 14.81 6.79
C ILE A 38 15.84 14.46 7.69
N LEU A 39 16.18 13.19 7.78
CA LEU A 39 17.31 12.68 8.55
C LEU A 39 18.45 12.34 7.58
N GLY A 40 19.67 12.74 7.92
CA GLY A 40 20.89 12.40 7.18
C GLY A 40 21.63 11.19 7.75
N ALA A 41 22.76 10.87 7.13
CA ALA A 41 23.65 9.81 7.59
C ALA A 41 24.07 10.02 9.06
N GLY A 42 23.93 8.97 9.87
CA GLY A 42 24.20 8.99 11.31
C GLY A 42 23.00 9.41 12.18
N GLU A 43 21.91 9.91 11.58
CA GLU A 43 20.64 10.18 12.28
C GLU A 43 19.63 9.04 12.12
N HIS A 44 19.97 8.03 11.31
CA HIS A 44 19.19 6.81 11.07
C HIS A 44 20.13 5.62 10.78
N PRO A 45 19.69 4.37 10.95
CA PRO A 45 20.55 3.19 10.80
C PRO A 45 20.67 2.67 9.36
N PHE A 46 19.79 3.12 8.45
CA PHE A 46 19.70 2.59 7.08
C PHE A 46 20.92 2.93 6.20
N PRO A 47 21.28 2.05 5.22
CA PRO A 47 22.45 2.24 4.33
C PRO A 47 22.21 3.25 3.20
N VAL A 48 21.65 4.41 3.52
CA VAL A 48 21.32 5.48 2.57
C VAL A 48 21.77 6.83 3.12
N GLU A 49 21.88 7.85 2.27
CA GLU A 49 22.35 9.16 2.72
C GLU A 49 21.28 9.92 3.51
N ARG A 50 20.01 9.80 3.08
CA ARG A 50 18.89 10.56 3.64
C ARG A 50 17.58 9.76 3.62
N VAL A 51 16.75 9.98 4.63
CA VAL A 51 15.37 9.49 4.70
C VAL A 51 14.40 10.59 5.17
N HIS A 52 13.16 10.53 4.70
CA HIS A 52 12.05 11.22 5.32
C HIS A 52 11.60 10.38 6.49
N HIS A 53 11.50 11.00 7.66
CA HIS A 53 10.96 10.41 8.87
C HIS A 53 9.65 11.10 9.22
N TYR A 54 8.62 10.32 9.54
CA TYR A 54 7.34 10.82 10.02
C TYR A 54 6.50 9.69 10.60
N ASP A 55 5.54 10.06 11.45
CA ASP A 55 4.49 9.14 11.89
C ASP A 55 3.28 9.23 10.95
N THR A 56 2.68 8.07 10.66
CA THR A 56 1.48 7.94 9.84
C THR A 56 0.56 6.87 10.42
N MET A 57 -0.61 6.67 9.81
CA MET A 57 -1.52 5.59 10.14
C MET A 57 -1.33 4.40 9.21
N LEU A 58 -1.00 3.24 9.78
CA LEU A 58 -1.09 1.97 9.06
C LEU A 58 -2.52 1.43 9.18
N VAL A 59 -3.07 1.01 8.05
CA VAL A 59 -4.37 0.33 7.97
C VAL A 59 -4.13 -1.11 7.54
N GLU A 60 -4.62 -2.07 8.33
CA GLU A 60 -4.61 -3.50 7.97
C GLU A 60 -5.92 -3.87 7.24
N PRO A 61 -5.92 -4.05 5.90
CA PRO A 61 -7.17 -4.16 5.13
C PRO A 61 -8.03 -5.37 5.52
N ALA A 62 -7.40 -6.47 5.92
CA ALA A 62 -8.07 -7.69 6.36
C ALA A 62 -8.90 -7.50 7.64
N VAL A 63 -8.62 -6.44 8.42
CA VAL A 63 -9.39 -6.05 9.62
C VAL A 63 -10.29 -4.85 9.32
N PHE A 64 -9.75 -3.86 8.58
CA PHE A 64 -10.44 -2.61 8.30
C PHE A 64 -11.70 -2.80 7.45
N LEU A 65 -11.62 -3.55 6.35
CA LEU A 65 -12.75 -3.70 5.42
C LEU A 65 -13.93 -4.46 6.05
N PRO A 66 -13.74 -5.58 6.79
CA PRO A 66 -14.84 -6.20 7.52
C PRO A 66 -15.48 -5.28 8.56
N ALA A 67 -14.69 -4.46 9.26
CA ALA A 67 -15.22 -3.51 10.24
C ALA A 67 -16.08 -2.42 9.57
N LEU A 68 -15.65 -1.89 8.43
CA LEU A 68 -16.45 -0.94 7.64
C LEU A 68 -17.74 -1.59 7.11
N MET A 69 -17.66 -2.83 6.63
CA MET A 69 -18.84 -3.57 6.18
C MET A 69 -19.85 -3.78 7.31
N GLN A 70 -19.37 -4.07 8.51
CA GLN A 70 -20.24 -4.20 9.69
C GLN A 70 -20.93 -2.87 10.03
N ASP A 71 -20.19 -1.75 9.98
CA ASP A 71 -20.78 -0.43 10.22
C ASP A 71 -21.83 -0.08 9.16
N PHE A 72 -21.59 -0.43 7.89
CA PHE A 72 -22.57 -0.27 6.80
C PHE A 72 -23.86 -1.05 7.07
N PHE A 73 -23.76 -2.33 7.45
CA PHE A 73 -24.94 -3.14 7.77
C PHE A 73 -25.67 -2.64 9.03
N ASN A 74 -24.93 -2.20 10.06
CA ASN A 74 -25.51 -1.64 11.27
C ASN A 74 -26.26 -0.32 11.00
N ALA A 75 -25.86 0.43 9.98
CA ALA A 75 -26.55 1.62 9.51
C ALA A 75 -27.77 1.31 8.61
N GLY A 76 -28.11 0.03 8.42
CA GLY A 76 -29.24 -0.40 7.58
C GLY A 76 -28.89 -0.60 6.10
N GLY A 77 -27.61 -0.55 5.75
CA GLY A 77 -27.12 -0.88 4.41
C GLY A 77 -27.49 -2.30 4.00
N LYS A 78 -27.69 -2.50 2.70
CA LYS A 78 -28.00 -3.80 2.09
C LYS A 78 -26.95 -4.12 1.03
N MET A 79 -26.64 -5.40 0.88
CA MET A 79 -25.68 -5.87 -0.12
C MET A 79 -26.39 -6.82 -1.07
N GLU A 80 -26.29 -6.54 -2.36
CA GLU A 80 -26.65 -7.45 -3.43
C GLU A 80 -25.38 -7.81 -4.20
N VAL A 81 -25.12 -9.10 -4.35
CA VAL A 81 -24.03 -9.57 -5.20
C VAL A 81 -24.59 -9.68 -6.61
N ARG A 82 -24.11 -8.80 -7.50
CA ARG A 82 -24.52 -8.73 -8.90
C ARG A 82 -23.30 -8.43 -9.77
N GLU A 83 -23.17 -9.15 -10.86
CA GLU A 83 -22.25 -8.80 -11.93
C GLU A 83 -23.00 -7.93 -12.95
N LEU A 84 -22.37 -6.85 -13.39
CA LEU A 84 -22.88 -5.98 -14.44
C LEU A 84 -21.96 -6.17 -15.65
N HIS A 85 -22.54 -6.34 -16.83
CA HIS A 85 -21.78 -6.52 -18.08
C HIS A 85 -21.78 -5.27 -18.95
N SER A 86 -22.67 -4.31 -18.68
CA SER A 86 -22.77 -3.05 -19.42
C SER A 86 -23.36 -1.91 -18.59
N ALA A 87 -23.13 -0.65 -19.01
CA ALA A 87 -23.76 0.52 -18.41
C ALA A 87 -25.29 0.52 -18.55
N ASP A 88 -25.85 -0.10 -19.58
CA ASP A 88 -27.31 -0.15 -19.80
C ASP A 88 -28.05 -0.88 -18.67
N GLU A 89 -27.39 -1.84 -18.02
CA GLU A 89 -27.95 -2.56 -16.87
C GLU A 89 -28.17 -1.62 -15.66
N LEU A 90 -27.45 -0.51 -15.57
CA LEU A 90 -27.67 0.51 -14.54
C LEU A 90 -29.04 1.19 -14.71
N MET A 91 -29.54 1.29 -15.94
CA MET A 91 -30.86 1.88 -16.23
C MET A 91 -32.00 1.00 -15.74
N THR A 92 -31.72 -0.26 -15.37
CA THR A 92 -32.71 -1.18 -14.78
C THR A 92 -32.81 -1.04 -13.26
N MET A 93 -31.92 -0.25 -12.64
CA MET A 93 -31.91 -0.02 -11.20
C MET A 93 -33.00 0.98 -10.79
N ASN A 94 -33.56 0.79 -9.60
CA ASN A 94 -34.62 1.66 -9.07
C ASN A 94 -34.03 2.86 -8.29
N GLU A 95 -32.75 2.80 -7.95
CA GLU A 95 -32.03 3.77 -7.17
C GLU A 95 -31.84 5.08 -7.99
N PRO A 96 -32.24 6.25 -7.45
CA PRO A 96 -32.18 7.51 -8.18
C PRO A 96 -30.75 8.07 -8.34
N VAL A 97 -29.80 7.54 -7.57
CA VAL A 97 -28.40 7.98 -7.56
C VAL A 97 -27.51 6.75 -7.50
N ILE A 98 -26.54 6.69 -8.40
CA ILE A 98 -25.54 5.62 -8.48
C ILE A 98 -24.17 6.26 -8.26
N ILE A 99 -23.39 5.68 -7.35
CA ILE A 99 -21.98 6.06 -7.13
C ILE A 99 -21.11 4.95 -7.74
N ASN A 100 -20.42 5.25 -8.83
CA ASN A 100 -19.54 4.30 -9.50
C ASN A 100 -18.23 4.12 -8.72
N CYS A 101 -18.07 2.95 -8.08
CA CYS A 101 -16.86 2.54 -7.36
C CYS A 101 -16.21 1.27 -7.95
N THR A 102 -16.33 1.04 -9.26
CA THR A 102 -15.96 -0.24 -9.91
C THR A 102 -14.47 -0.41 -10.20
N GLY A 103 -13.65 0.61 -9.96
CA GLY A 103 -12.20 0.55 -10.17
C GLY A 103 -11.84 0.13 -11.60
N LEU A 104 -10.99 -0.90 -11.75
CA LEU A 104 -10.63 -1.45 -13.07
C LEU A 104 -11.83 -1.94 -13.90
N GLY A 105 -12.96 -2.26 -13.27
CA GLY A 105 -14.19 -2.64 -13.96
C GLY A 105 -14.78 -1.52 -14.82
N ALA A 106 -14.44 -0.26 -14.56
CA ALA A 106 -14.91 0.87 -15.35
C ALA A 106 -14.47 0.79 -16.82
N LYS A 107 -13.34 0.13 -17.10
CA LYS A 107 -12.90 -0.12 -18.48
C LYS A 107 -13.95 -0.90 -19.28
N ALA A 108 -14.50 -1.96 -18.70
CA ALA A 108 -15.47 -2.82 -19.37
C ALA A 108 -16.89 -2.24 -19.32
N LEU A 109 -17.24 -1.56 -18.22
CA LEU A 109 -18.60 -1.05 -18.02
C LEU A 109 -18.88 0.26 -18.76
N PHE A 110 -17.88 1.12 -18.93
CA PHE A 110 -18.05 2.50 -19.43
C PHE A 110 -17.05 2.86 -20.53
N ASP A 111 -16.39 1.87 -21.14
CA ASP A 111 -15.37 2.09 -22.18
C ASP A 111 -14.25 3.06 -21.75
N ASP A 112 -13.89 3.07 -20.45
CA ASP A 112 -12.82 3.94 -19.95
C ASP A 112 -11.44 3.38 -20.32
N ASP A 113 -10.94 3.79 -21.49
CA ASP A 113 -9.64 3.38 -22.01
C ASP A 113 -8.44 3.93 -21.25
N ASN A 114 -8.64 4.85 -20.30
CA ASN A 114 -7.57 5.32 -19.43
C ASN A 114 -7.30 4.35 -18.27
N MET A 115 -8.18 3.39 -18.03
CA MET A 115 -7.99 2.39 -16.99
C MET A 115 -7.02 1.30 -17.45
N MET A 116 -5.95 1.11 -16.68
CA MET A 116 -4.99 0.02 -16.84
C MET A 116 -4.62 -0.60 -15.50
N PRO A 117 -4.39 -1.92 -15.42
CA PRO A 117 -3.88 -2.55 -14.22
C PRO A 117 -2.42 -2.19 -14.01
N ILE A 118 -2.06 -2.07 -12.74
CA ILE A 118 -0.67 -2.09 -12.28
C ILE A 118 -0.59 -3.23 -11.29
N LYS A 119 -0.02 -4.36 -11.73
CA LYS A 119 0.15 -5.54 -10.87
C LYS A 119 1.26 -5.26 -9.86
N GLY A 120 0.93 -5.45 -8.59
CA GLY A 120 1.87 -5.42 -7.48
C GLY A 120 1.85 -6.75 -6.75
N GLN A 121 2.97 -7.46 -6.78
CA GLN A 121 3.14 -8.71 -6.05
C GLN A 121 3.75 -8.46 -4.68
N LEU A 122 3.27 -9.20 -3.68
CA LEU A 122 3.70 -9.13 -2.29
C LEU A 122 4.23 -10.50 -1.84
N SER A 123 5.17 -10.48 -0.90
CA SER A 123 5.61 -11.64 -0.11
C SER A 123 5.36 -11.36 1.36
N PHE A 124 4.99 -12.37 2.14
CA PHE A 124 4.70 -12.21 3.57
C PHE A 124 5.64 -13.09 4.40
N LEU A 125 6.27 -12.49 5.40
CA LEU A 125 6.93 -13.22 6.48
C LEU A 125 5.97 -13.37 7.67
N LEU A 126 6.31 -14.26 8.60
CA LEU A 126 5.61 -14.35 9.87
C LEU A 126 5.67 -13.01 10.64
N PRO A 127 4.68 -12.72 11.50
CA PRO A 127 4.69 -11.53 12.34
C PRO A 127 5.97 -11.46 13.19
N GLN A 128 6.53 -10.26 13.30
CA GLN A 128 7.73 -9.96 14.09
C GLN A 128 7.44 -8.68 14.88
N SER A 129 7.33 -8.81 16.21
CA SER A 129 6.92 -7.71 17.10
C SER A 129 7.94 -6.57 17.18
N GLU A 130 9.20 -6.88 16.90
CA GLU A 130 10.35 -5.98 16.85
C GLU A 130 10.31 -5.09 15.60
N VAL A 131 9.65 -5.52 14.53
CA VAL A 131 9.46 -4.71 13.32
C VAL A 131 8.26 -3.80 13.56
N ASN A 132 8.53 -2.57 14.00
CA ASN A 132 7.52 -1.61 14.43
C ASN A 132 7.49 -0.32 13.62
N TYR A 133 8.14 -0.29 12.45
CA TYR A 133 8.20 0.84 11.52
C TYR A 133 7.92 0.39 10.08
N ILE A 134 7.53 1.34 9.23
CA ILE A 134 7.43 1.17 7.78
C ILE A 134 8.72 1.64 7.13
N ILE A 135 9.15 0.97 6.06
CA ILE A 135 10.08 1.55 5.10
C ILE A 135 9.53 1.53 3.68
N VAL A 136 9.75 2.61 2.94
CA VAL A 136 9.36 2.77 1.54
C VAL A 136 10.58 3.24 0.73
N GLY A 137 10.80 2.63 -0.43
CA GLY A 137 11.97 2.86 -1.28
C GLY A 137 12.86 1.62 -1.35
N ASN A 138 14.18 1.78 -1.53
CA ASN A 138 15.11 0.66 -1.74
C ASN A 138 14.88 -0.05 -3.08
N GLY A 139 14.97 0.70 -4.17
CA GLY A 139 14.76 0.22 -5.53
C GLY A 139 13.29 -0.09 -5.82
N GLY A 140 12.37 0.70 -5.25
CA GLY A 140 10.91 0.51 -5.41
C GLY A 140 10.29 -0.58 -4.51
N LEU A 141 11.02 -1.04 -3.49
CA LEU A 141 10.51 -1.96 -2.48
C LEU A 141 9.80 -1.22 -1.32
N TYR A 142 9.19 -1.97 -0.41
CA TYR A 142 8.57 -1.46 0.80
C TYR A 142 8.27 -2.59 1.79
N MET A 143 8.36 -2.30 3.09
CA MET A 143 8.08 -3.27 4.15
C MET A 143 7.13 -2.70 5.20
N PHE A 144 6.01 -3.37 5.44
CA PHE A 144 4.96 -2.94 6.35
C PHE A 144 4.72 -4.02 7.43
N PRO A 145 4.85 -3.71 8.73
CA PRO A 145 4.57 -4.68 9.79
C PRO A 145 3.09 -4.71 10.14
N ARG A 146 2.48 -5.88 10.02
CA ARG A 146 1.06 -6.13 10.30
C ARG A 146 0.89 -7.17 11.39
N SER A 147 -0.29 -7.22 11.99
CA SER A 147 -0.61 -8.25 12.99
C SER A 147 -0.60 -9.67 12.43
N ASP A 148 -0.83 -9.84 11.11
CA ASP A 148 -0.87 -11.11 10.40
C ASP A 148 0.44 -11.44 9.65
N GLY A 149 1.43 -10.54 9.64
CA GLY A 149 2.73 -10.79 9.03
C GLY A 149 3.55 -9.55 8.78
N VAL A 150 4.78 -9.72 8.30
CA VAL A 150 5.55 -8.62 7.72
C VAL A 150 5.37 -8.67 6.21
N LEU A 151 4.69 -7.67 5.66
CA LEU A 151 4.48 -7.52 4.23
C LEU A 151 5.76 -6.98 3.60
N LEU A 152 6.25 -7.67 2.58
CA LEU A 152 7.36 -7.26 1.72
C LEU A 152 6.81 -7.02 0.31
N GLY A 153 6.86 -5.78 -0.12
CA GLY A 153 6.51 -5.37 -1.47
C GLY A 153 7.71 -4.73 -2.18
N GLY A 154 7.64 -4.53 -3.48
CA GLY A 154 6.68 -5.18 -4.35
C GLY A 154 7.13 -5.09 -5.79
N THR A 155 6.21 -5.42 -6.69
CA THR A 155 6.37 -5.14 -8.12
C THR A 155 5.48 -3.98 -8.54
N TYR A 156 5.77 -3.41 -9.71
CA TYR A 156 5.01 -2.34 -10.32
C TYR A 156 4.90 -2.60 -11.82
N GLU A 157 4.01 -3.52 -12.20
CA GLU A 157 3.93 -4.06 -13.55
C GLU A 157 2.70 -3.51 -14.29
N ARG A 158 2.93 -2.53 -15.17
CA ARG A 158 1.87 -1.88 -15.96
C ARG A 158 1.30 -2.84 -17.02
N ASN A 159 -0.01 -2.79 -17.24
CA ASN A 159 -0.73 -3.58 -18.24
C ASN A 159 -0.64 -5.11 -18.06
N VAL A 160 -0.30 -5.59 -16.86
CA VAL A 160 -0.30 -7.02 -16.54
C VAL A 160 -1.61 -7.40 -15.86
N TYR A 161 -2.41 -8.21 -16.55
CA TYR A 161 -3.71 -8.70 -16.06
C TYR A 161 -3.62 -10.08 -15.40
N ASP A 162 -2.50 -10.79 -15.54
CA ASP A 162 -2.33 -12.11 -14.94
C ASP A 162 -2.30 -12.01 -13.42
N VAL A 163 -3.29 -12.62 -12.77
CA VAL A 163 -3.45 -12.66 -11.31
C VAL A 163 -2.57 -13.74 -10.66
N THR A 164 -1.94 -14.61 -11.44
CA THR A 164 -1.03 -15.64 -10.94
C THR A 164 0.22 -15.00 -10.35
N PRO A 165 0.61 -15.33 -9.10
CA PRO A 165 1.89 -14.89 -8.58
C PRO A 165 3.05 -15.42 -9.42
N ASP A 166 3.95 -14.54 -9.82
CA ASP A 166 5.21 -14.90 -10.46
C ASP A 166 6.21 -15.31 -9.37
N LEU A 167 6.39 -16.62 -9.20
CA LEU A 167 7.28 -17.17 -8.17
C LEU A 167 8.75 -16.75 -8.36
N SER A 168 9.15 -16.29 -9.54
CA SER A 168 10.49 -15.75 -9.75
C SER A 168 10.73 -14.42 -9.04
N LYS A 169 9.67 -13.65 -8.73
CA LYS A 169 9.76 -12.37 -8.01
C LYS A 169 9.99 -12.53 -6.51
N VAL A 170 9.62 -13.67 -5.94
CA VAL A 170 9.77 -13.93 -4.49
C VAL A 170 11.23 -13.80 -4.04
N PRO A 171 12.21 -14.51 -4.65
CA PRO A 171 13.61 -14.36 -4.25
C PRO A 171 14.13 -12.93 -4.48
N ASP A 172 13.69 -12.22 -5.52
CA ASP A 172 14.11 -10.85 -5.79
C ASP A 172 13.66 -9.88 -4.69
N ILE A 173 12.37 -9.92 -4.32
CA ILE A 173 11.79 -9.10 -3.25
C ILE A 173 12.49 -9.40 -1.92
N VAL A 174 12.63 -10.67 -1.55
CA VAL A 174 13.23 -11.07 -0.28
C VAL A 174 14.72 -10.72 -0.25
N ALA A 175 15.47 -10.98 -1.32
CA ALA A 175 16.88 -10.64 -1.38
C ALA A 175 17.13 -9.14 -1.38
N GLY A 176 16.25 -8.33 -1.99
CA GLY A 176 16.30 -6.87 -1.95
C GLY A 176 16.20 -6.32 -0.52
N HIS A 177 15.21 -6.78 0.24
CA HIS A 177 15.09 -6.41 1.67
C HIS A 177 16.28 -6.92 2.48
N ARG A 178 16.69 -8.18 2.27
CA ARG A 178 17.84 -8.75 2.99
C ARG A 178 19.13 -7.96 2.73
N ARG A 179 19.41 -7.57 1.49
CA ARG A 179 20.60 -6.76 1.17
C ARG A 179 20.56 -5.42 1.90
N PHE A 180 19.40 -4.77 1.91
CA PHE A 180 19.21 -3.48 2.57
C PHE A 180 19.39 -3.57 4.08
N PHE A 181 18.71 -4.50 4.75
CA PHE A 181 18.81 -4.65 6.21
C PHE A 181 20.15 -5.23 6.68
N ASN A 182 20.82 -6.08 5.88
CA ASN A 182 22.16 -6.56 6.23
C ASN A 182 23.24 -5.47 6.16
N ALA A 183 22.99 -4.38 5.42
CA ALA A 183 23.91 -3.24 5.31
C ALA A 183 23.57 -2.13 6.30
N MET A 184 22.53 -2.30 7.11
CA MET A 184 22.17 -1.39 8.19
C MET A 184 23.30 -1.31 9.21
N ASP A 185 23.62 -0.10 9.65
CA ASP A 185 24.46 0.10 10.83
C ASP A 185 23.54 -0.07 12.05
N ASP A 186 23.43 -1.30 12.55
CA ASP A 186 22.60 -1.63 13.70
C ASP A 186 23.36 -1.30 14.99
N PRO A 187 23.04 -0.18 15.68
CA PRO A 187 23.73 0.19 16.91
C PRO A 187 23.44 -0.78 18.06
N TRP A 188 22.56 -1.78 17.86
CA TRP A 188 22.16 -2.79 18.83
C TRP A 188 22.58 -4.22 18.46
N SER A 189 23.29 -4.42 17.34
CA SER A 189 23.85 -5.73 16.95
C SER A 189 25.04 -6.19 17.79
#